data_AF-A0A1I1L3U2-F1
#
_entry.id   AF-A0A1I1L3U2-F1
#
_cell.length_a   1.000
_cell.length_b   1.000
_cell.length_c   1.000
_cell.angle_alpha   90.00
_cell.angle_beta   90.00
_cell.angle_gamma   90.00
#
_symmetry.space_group_name_H-M   'P 1'
#
loop_
_entity.id
_entity.type
_entity.pdbx_description
1 polymer ?
#
loop_
_entity_poly.entity_id
_entity_poly.type
_entity_poly.pdbx_seq_one_letter_code
_entity_poly.pdbx_strand_id
1 'polypeptide(L)'
;MVINFSDAEEVVERDGDLSQVLEPWHIPLILGTEHDDDVNERTFQDVVDLLEVVQPAIYVPDVVYSYNWMDEEIQDNAIEAYIGHVRDLQKEIIEQDFDVRLIPTNKGWKYEHFVEYRELYNEFDYEEFAFYAVQYTGGDAGNAINVLHSHVRNSIAAIDMKDIFLIGRLAGDDLFDFAPRVRGATGLRQWKDACSTGDGLSQDPWPEFQENREAKLAVNDGQEQRPVNEFSDKKEDN
;
A
#
# COMPACT_ATOMS: atom_id res chain seq x y z
N MET A 1 11.96 -6.48 -2.84
CA MET A 1 11.57 -7.20 -1.61
C MET A 1 10.77 -6.24 -0.75
N VAL A 2 9.64 -6.67 -0.22
CA VAL A 2 8.79 -5.83 0.62
C VAL A 2 9.09 -6.16 2.08
N ILE A 3 9.38 -5.14 2.89
CA ILE A 3 9.78 -5.24 4.30
C ILE A 3 8.93 -4.25 5.09
N ASN A 4 8.52 -4.62 6.30
CA ASN A 4 7.87 -3.66 7.17
C ASN A 4 8.90 -2.73 7.82
N PHE A 5 8.46 -1.59 8.34
CA PHE A 5 9.34 -0.60 8.94
C PHE A 5 10.07 -1.17 10.17
N SER A 6 9.36 -1.76 11.14
CA SER A 6 10.00 -2.31 12.35
C SER A 6 10.97 -3.46 12.04
N ASP A 7 10.68 -4.29 11.03
CA ASP A 7 11.62 -5.34 10.58
C ASP A 7 12.92 -4.73 10.02
N ALA A 8 12.81 -3.63 9.26
CA ALA A 8 13.97 -2.94 8.71
C ALA A 8 14.79 -2.25 9.81
N GLU A 9 14.11 -1.63 10.77
CA GLU A 9 14.71 -1.02 11.95
C GLU A 9 15.47 -2.05 12.78
N GLU A 10 14.87 -3.21 13.09
CA GLU A 10 15.54 -4.28 13.84
C GLU A 10 16.84 -4.74 13.15
N VAL A 11 16.82 -4.88 11.81
CA VAL A 11 18.01 -5.25 11.04
C VAL A 11 19.07 -4.15 11.10
N VAL A 12 18.69 -2.88 10.96
CA VAL A 12 19.63 -1.75 11.06
C VAL A 12 20.23 -1.64 12.45
N GLU A 13 19.44 -1.79 13.51
CA GLU A 13 19.94 -1.77 14.89
C GLU A 13 20.92 -2.91 15.17
N ARG A 14 20.62 -4.11 14.65
CA ARG A 14 21.44 -5.30 14.85
C ARG A 14 22.71 -5.29 14.01
N ASP A 15 22.58 -4.93 12.73
CA ASP A 15 23.57 -5.23 11.70
C ASP A 15 24.10 -3.97 10.96
N GLY A 16 23.49 -2.80 11.19
CA GLY A 16 23.89 -1.50 10.64
C GLY A 16 23.29 -1.17 9.26
N ASP A 17 22.98 -2.16 8.44
CA ASP A 17 22.38 -1.96 7.12
C ASP A 17 21.59 -3.21 6.63
N LEU A 18 20.69 -3.01 5.65
CA LEU A 18 19.92 -4.11 5.08
C LEU A 18 20.74 -5.05 4.16
N SER A 19 21.92 -4.66 3.68
CA SER A 19 22.75 -5.51 2.80
C SER A 19 23.26 -6.77 3.49
N GLN A 20 23.20 -6.83 4.83
CA GLN A 20 23.51 -8.05 5.59
C GLN A 20 22.46 -9.16 5.43
N VAL A 21 21.22 -8.80 5.04
CA VAL A 21 20.11 -9.76 4.85
C VAL A 21 19.56 -9.76 3.42
N LEU A 22 19.89 -8.74 2.62
CA LEU A 22 19.47 -8.62 1.23
C LEU A 22 20.57 -9.03 0.27
N GLU A 23 20.18 -9.81 -0.74
CA GLU A 23 21.02 -10.08 -1.89
C GLU A 23 21.12 -8.84 -2.81
N PRO A 24 22.22 -8.66 -3.57
CA PRO A 24 22.45 -7.47 -4.40
C PRO A 24 21.38 -7.17 -5.47
N TRP A 25 20.57 -8.16 -5.85
CA TRP A 25 19.47 -7.99 -6.80
C TRP A 25 18.13 -7.66 -6.13
N HIS A 26 18.05 -7.67 -4.81
CA HIS A 26 16.85 -7.25 -4.10
C HIS A 26 16.74 -5.73 -4.10
N ILE A 27 15.63 -5.23 -4.64
CA ILE A 27 15.26 -3.81 -4.55
C ILE A 27 14.39 -3.63 -3.31
N PRO A 28 14.86 -2.97 -2.24
CA PRO A 28 14.09 -2.81 -1.00
C PRO A 28 12.90 -1.85 -1.20
N LEU A 29 11.74 -2.29 -0.74
CA LEU A 29 10.53 -1.49 -0.56
C LEU A 29 10.13 -1.61 0.91
N ILE A 30 10.05 -0.48 1.61
CA ILE A 30 9.65 -0.44 3.01
C ILE A 30 8.21 0.04 3.14
N LEU A 31 7.44 -0.66 3.97
CA LEU A 31 6.06 -0.32 4.33
C LEU A 31 6.02 0.23 5.75
N GLY A 32 5.48 1.43 5.92
CA GLY A 32 5.11 1.95 7.23
C GLY A 32 3.86 1.27 7.81
N THR A 33 3.08 0.56 6.99
CA THR A 33 1.81 -0.04 7.43
C THR A 33 2.04 -1.27 8.31
N GLU A 34 1.75 -1.13 9.60
CA GLU A 34 1.97 -2.14 10.63
C GLU A 34 0.79 -2.19 11.61
N HIS A 35 0.96 -2.82 12.77
CA HIS A 35 -0.04 -2.80 13.82
C HIS A 35 -0.23 -1.38 14.37
N ASP A 36 -1.44 -1.04 14.83
CA ASP A 36 -1.76 0.33 15.24
C ASP A 36 -0.82 0.86 16.34
N ASP A 37 -0.43 0.00 17.29
CA ASP A 37 0.49 0.37 18.36
C ASP A 37 1.86 0.79 17.80
N ASP A 38 2.42 0.03 16.85
CA ASP A 38 3.72 0.34 16.22
C ASP A 38 3.62 1.66 15.41
N VAL A 39 2.53 1.85 14.67
CA VAL A 39 2.30 3.08 13.89
C VAL A 39 2.15 4.31 14.79
N ASN A 40 1.53 4.16 15.96
CA ASN A 40 1.32 5.27 16.90
C ASN A 40 2.59 5.66 17.68
N GLU A 41 3.48 4.70 17.92
CA GLU A 41 4.77 4.96 18.59
C GLU A 41 5.79 5.59 17.64
N ARG A 42 5.69 5.32 16.34
CA ARG A 42 6.61 5.84 15.32
C ARG A 42 6.53 7.36 15.19
N THR A 43 7.67 8.02 15.38
CA THR A 43 7.81 9.46 15.17
C THR A 43 8.27 9.79 13.75
N PHE A 44 8.13 11.05 13.36
CA PHE A 44 8.66 11.54 12.09
C PHE A 44 10.19 11.36 12.01
N GLN A 45 10.92 11.58 13.11
CA GLN A 45 12.37 11.47 13.10
C GLN A 45 12.81 10.01 12.95
N ASP A 46 12.11 9.05 13.55
CA ASP A 46 12.43 7.63 13.38
C ASP A 46 12.36 7.23 11.90
N VAL A 47 11.37 7.78 11.17
CA VAL A 47 11.27 7.56 9.71
C VAL A 47 12.46 8.16 8.98
N VAL A 48 12.82 9.40 9.27
CA VAL A 48 13.93 10.10 8.60
C VAL A 48 15.25 9.37 8.87
N ASP A 49 15.50 8.98 10.12
CA ASP A 49 16.72 8.27 10.53
C ASP A 49 16.84 6.93 9.82
N LEU A 50 15.73 6.18 9.69
CA LEU A 50 15.74 4.92 8.94
C LEU A 50 16.02 5.15 7.45
N LEU A 51 15.39 6.16 6.82
CA LEU A 51 15.60 6.47 5.41
C LEU A 51 17.02 6.92 5.12
N GLU A 52 17.64 7.69 6.02
CA GLU A 52 19.04 8.11 5.90
C GLU A 52 19.98 6.90 5.80
N VAL A 53 19.77 5.89 6.63
CA VAL A 53 20.61 4.69 6.69
C VAL A 53 20.30 3.71 5.56
N VAL A 54 19.02 3.44 5.32
CA VAL A 54 18.59 2.32 4.47
C VAL A 54 18.47 2.72 3.00
N GLN A 55 18.06 3.96 2.71
CA GLN A 55 17.81 4.46 1.35
C GLN A 55 17.01 3.44 0.50
N PRO A 56 15.81 3.01 0.94
CA PRO A 56 15.03 2.06 0.17
C PRO A 56 14.61 2.67 -1.16
N ALA A 57 14.56 1.87 -2.23
CA ALA A 57 14.12 2.39 -3.52
C ALA A 57 12.69 2.96 -3.46
N ILE A 58 11.84 2.39 -2.60
CA ILE A 58 10.48 2.85 -2.35
C ILE A 58 10.19 2.83 -0.84
N TYR A 59 9.59 3.90 -0.34
CA TYR A 59 8.94 3.92 0.97
C TYR A 59 7.44 4.22 0.80
N VAL A 60 6.59 3.40 1.44
CA VAL A 60 5.14 3.64 1.55
C VAL A 60 4.86 4.11 2.97
N PRO A 61 4.61 5.41 3.20
CA PRO A 61 4.44 5.94 4.54
C PRO A 61 3.12 5.46 5.15
N ASP A 62 3.11 5.38 6.47
CA ASP A 62 1.89 5.17 7.23
C ASP A 62 1.98 5.92 8.56
N VAL A 63 0.93 6.67 8.85
CA VAL A 63 0.69 7.35 10.11
C VAL A 63 -0.82 7.40 10.32
N VAL A 64 -1.25 7.32 11.58
CA VAL A 64 -2.65 7.31 12.04
C VAL A 64 -3.53 6.23 11.39
N TYR A 65 -4.45 5.66 12.16
CA TYR A 65 -5.42 4.70 11.65
C TYR A 65 -6.72 5.40 11.23
N SER A 66 -7.39 4.86 10.22
CA SER A 66 -8.72 5.29 9.81
C SER A 66 -9.53 4.05 9.46
N TYR A 67 -10.59 3.79 10.24
CA TYR A 67 -11.47 2.64 10.06
C TYR A 67 -12.89 3.06 9.72
N ASN A 68 -13.60 2.25 8.92
CA ASN A 68 -14.96 2.54 8.44
C ASN A 68 -16.00 2.81 9.53
N TRP A 69 -15.83 2.24 10.71
CA TRP A 69 -16.74 2.37 11.85
C TRP A 69 -16.47 3.61 12.71
N MET A 70 -15.39 4.34 12.42
CA MET A 70 -15.07 5.61 13.10
C MET A 70 -16.01 6.71 12.66
N ASP A 71 -16.19 7.68 13.56
CA ASP A 71 -16.95 8.88 13.25
C ASP A 71 -16.30 9.64 12.07
N GLU A 72 -17.14 10.25 11.22
CA GLU A 72 -16.72 10.96 10.01
C GLU A 72 -15.66 12.03 10.32
N GLU A 73 -15.87 12.83 11.36
CA GLU A 73 -14.90 13.86 11.80
C GLU A 73 -13.53 13.25 12.19
N ILE A 74 -13.52 12.04 12.77
CA ILE A 74 -12.27 11.35 13.11
C ILE A 74 -11.56 10.87 11.84
N GLN A 75 -12.32 10.35 10.87
CA GLN A 75 -11.78 9.92 9.58
C GLN A 75 -11.17 11.10 8.81
N ASP A 76 -11.88 12.23 8.72
CA ASP A 76 -11.44 13.44 8.04
C ASP A 76 -10.14 13.97 8.69
N ASN A 77 -10.10 14.08 10.02
CA ASN A 77 -8.89 14.50 10.74
C ASN A 77 -7.71 13.54 10.51
N ALA A 78 -7.95 12.23 10.44
CA ALA A 78 -6.91 11.25 10.16
C ALA A 78 -6.35 11.40 8.74
N ILE A 79 -7.20 11.69 7.76
CA ILE A 79 -6.78 11.93 6.37
C ILE A 79 -5.97 13.21 6.26
N GLU A 80 -6.43 14.31 6.89
CA GLU A 80 -5.69 15.58 6.92
C GLU A 80 -4.31 15.40 7.57
N ALA A 81 -4.25 14.73 8.72
CA ALA A 81 -2.99 14.44 9.41
C ALA A 81 -2.05 13.59 8.56
N TYR A 82 -2.58 12.55 7.89
CA TYR A 82 -1.80 11.70 7.00
C TYR A 82 -1.27 12.48 5.78
N ILE A 83 -2.10 13.29 5.12
CA ILE A 83 -1.69 14.14 3.99
C ILE A 83 -0.59 15.13 4.41
N GLY A 84 -0.73 15.75 5.59
CA GLY A 84 0.28 16.62 6.18
C GLY A 84 1.61 15.91 6.37
N HIS A 85 1.58 14.72 6.99
CA HIS A 85 2.77 13.91 7.22
C HIS A 85 3.48 13.53 5.91
N VAL A 86 2.74 13.06 4.90
CA VAL A 86 3.32 12.69 3.59
C VAL A 86 3.94 13.91 2.90
N ARG A 87 3.29 15.07 2.98
CA ARG A 87 3.82 16.32 2.43
C ARG A 87 5.15 16.71 3.09
N ASP A 88 5.20 16.66 4.41
CA ASP A 88 6.40 17.05 5.15
C ASP A 88 7.54 16.05 4.92
N LEU A 89 7.23 14.75 4.86
CA LEU A 89 8.22 13.72 4.56
C LEU A 89 8.78 13.85 3.14
N GLN A 90 7.94 14.13 2.15
CA GLN A 90 8.41 14.33 0.77
C GLN A 90 9.32 15.57 0.65
N LYS A 91 9.05 16.63 1.41
CA LYS A 91 9.94 17.79 1.49
C LYS A 91 11.27 17.42 2.12
N GLU A 92 11.26 16.67 3.23
CA GLU A 92 12.49 16.23 3.89
C GLU A 92 13.34 15.35 2.96
N ILE A 93 12.73 14.38 2.26
CA ILE A 93 13.42 13.54 1.25
C ILE A 93 14.13 14.40 0.19
N ILE A 94 13.46 15.46 -0.30
CA ILE A 94 14.03 16.38 -1.28
C ILE A 94 15.14 17.24 -0.65
N GLU A 95 14.94 17.75 0.56
CA GLU A 95 15.88 18.63 1.25
C GLU A 95 17.18 17.91 1.63
N GLN A 96 17.08 16.63 2.02
CA GLN A 96 18.23 15.79 2.38
C GLN A 96 18.85 15.04 1.19
N ASP A 97 18.29 15.17 -0.01
CA ASP A 97 18.73 14.48 -1.24
C ASP A 97 18.75 12.94 -1.08
N PHE A 98 17.70 12.40 -0.45
CA PHE A 98 17.54 10.94 -0.32
C PHE A 98 17.13 10.32 -1.66
N ASP A 99 17.75 9.20 -2.03
CA ASP A 99 17.41 8.41 -3.22
C ASP A 99 16.25 7.44 -2.91
N VAL A 100 15.17 8.02 -2.38
CA VAL A 100 13.98 7.30 -1.92
C VAL A 100 12.77 7.84 -2.65
N ARG A 101 12.02 6.94 -3.29
CA ARG A 101 10.73 7.29 -3.89
C ARG A 101 9.60 7.06 -2.90
N LEU A 102 8.82 8.10 -2.60
CA LEU A 102 7.65 7.98 -1.74
C LEU A 102 6.42 7.58 -2.56
N ILE A 103 5.66 6.58 -2.09
CA ILE A 103 4.35 6.24 -2.66
C ILE A 103 3.30 6.41 -1.57
N PRO A 104 2.40 7.41 -1.64
CA PRO A 104 1.34 7.57 -0.64
C PRO A 104 0.43 6.33 -0.58
N THR A 105 -0.10 6.01 0.61
CA THR A 105 -1.07 4.94 0.87
C THR A 105 -2.47 5.46 1.17
N ASN A 106 -3.47 4.57 1.09
CA ASN A 106 -4.88 4.92 1.31
C ASN A 106 -5.24 5.06 2.81
N LYS A 107 -5.90 6.16 3.17
CA LYS A 107 -6.68 6.30 4.41
C LYS A 107 -8.17 6.58 4.18
N GLY A 108 -8.56 6.80 2.93
CA GLY A 108 -9.93 7.12 2.53
C GLY A 108 -10.87 5.91 2.43
N TRP A 109 -12.16 6.17 2.66
CA TRP A 109 -13.27 5.20 2.63
C TRP A 109 -14.38 5.60 1.65
N LYS A 110 -14.45 6.87 1.24
CA LYS A 110 -15.43 7.42 0.29
C LYS A 110 -14.75 8.33 -0.72
N TYR A 111 -15.45 8.68 -1.80
CA TYR A 111 -14.90 9.49 -2.88
C TYR A 111 -14.31 10.83 -2.39
N GLU A 112 -15.02 11.49 -1.47
CA GLU A 112 -14.63 12.78 -0.89
C GLU A 112 -13.27 12.71 -0.21
N HIS A 113 -12.99 11.62 0.51
CA HIS A 113 -11.68 11.40 1.14
C HIS A 113 -10.55 11.35 0.11
N PHE A 114 -10.78 10.76 -1.07
CA PHE A 114 -9.75 10.71 -2.12
C PHE A 114 -9.60 12.06 -2.82
N VAL A 115 -10.63 12.92 -2.83
CA VAL A 115 -10.54 14.28 -3.38
C VAL A 115 -9.55 15.13 -2.59
N GLU A 116 -9.42 14.91 -1.28
CA GLU A 116 -8.49 15.65 -0.42
C GLU A 116 -7.01 15.44 -0.81
N TYR A 117 -6.68 14.30 -1.42
CA TYR A 117 -5.31 14.02 -1.89
C TYR A 117 -4.90 14.85 -3.12
N ARG A 118 -5.84 15.49 -3.83
CA ARG A 118 -5.57 16.20 -5.10
C ARG A 118 -4.45 17.22 -4.98
N GLU A 119 -4.44 18.00 -3.91
CA GLU A 119 -3.44 19.05 -3.73
C GLU A 119 -2.05 18.45 -3.56
N LEU A 120 -1.91 17.45 -2.69
CA LEU A 120 -0.66 16.72 -2.49
C LEU A 120 -0.13 16.09 -3.79
N TYR A 121 -1.02 15.48 -4.57
CA TYR A 121 -0.67 14.84 -5.84
C TYR A 121 -0.20 15.83 -6.90
N ASN A 122 -0.86 16.99 -7.00
CA ASN A 122 -0.44 18.05 -7.90
C ASN A 122 0.84 18.78 -7.41
N GLU A 123 1.08 18.83 -6.10
CA GLU A 123 2.27 19.47 -5.51
C GLU A 123 3.56 18.73 -5.84
N PHE A 124 3.51 17.39 -5.84
CA PHE A 124 4.70 16.54 -6.04
C PHE A 124 4.65 15.64 -7.29
N ASP A 125 3.67 15.86 -8.17
CA ASP A 125 3.46 15.10 -9.41
C ASP A 125 3.41 13.57 -9.19
N TYR A 126 2.76 13.11 -8.11
CA TYR A 126 2.62 11.68 -7.84
C TYR A 126 1.77 11.00 -8.92
N GLU A 127 2.24 9.85 -9.41
CA GLU A 127 1.50 9.01 -10.38
C GLU A 127 0.98 7.70 -9.76
N GLU A 128 1.46 7.40 -8.55
CA GLU A 128 1.27 6.11 -7.89
C GLU A 128 0.51 6.22 -6.56
N PHE A 129 -0.23 5.17 -6.20
CA PHE A 129 -0.92 5.07 -4.91
C PHE A 129 -0.97 3.62 -4.42
N ALA A 130 -0.65 3.45 -3.14
CA ALA A 130 -0.70 2.16 -2.49
C ALA A 130 -2.05 1.97 -1.77
N PHE A 131 -2.53 0.73 -1.76
CA PHE A 131 -3.66 0.31 -0.94
C PHE A 131 -3.23 -0.80 0.01
N TYR A 132 -3.43 -0.60 1.32
CA TYR A 132 -3.28 -1.67 2.28
C TYR A 132 -4.49 -2.61 2.25
N ALA A 133 -4.48 -3.55 1.31
CA ALA A 133 -5.59 -4.44 1.04
C ALA A 133 -5.90 -5.40 2.19
N VAL A 134 -4.95 -5.63 3.12
CA VAL A 134 -5.19 -6.44 4.33
C VAL A 134 -6.27 -5.84 5.22
N GLN A 135 -6.39 -4.51 5.26
CA GLN A 135 -7.43 -3.80 6.03
C GLN A 135 -8.85 -4.17 5.58
N TYR A 136 -8.97 -4.73 4.38
CA TYR A 136 -10.21 -5.21 3.78
C TYR A 136 -10.36 -6.73 3.96
N THR A 137 -9.54 -7.38 4.79
CA THR A 137 -9.56 -8.83 4.98
C THR A 137 -9.47 -9.20 6.46
N GLY A 138 -10.60 -9.22 7.16
CA GLY A 138 -10.70 -9.68 8.56
C GLY A 138 -12.04 -9.31 9.21
N GLY A 139 -12.60 -10.21 10.05
CA GLY A 139 -13.73 -10.02 11.00
C GLY A 139 -15.04 -9.41 10.47
N ASP A 140 -16.18 -10.11 10.50
CA ASP A 140 -17.56 -9.70 10.09
C ASP A 140 -17.71 -8.97 8.73
N ALA A 141 -16.61 -8.68 8.04
CA ALA A 141 -16.53 -8.02 6.77
C ALA A 141 -16.75 -9.06 5.67
N GLY A 142 -18.03 -9.40 5.46
CA GLY A 142 -18.47 -9.86 4.14
C GLY A 142 -18.12 -8.82 3.07
N ASN A 143 -18.24 -9.16 1.78
CA ASN A 143 -18.10 -8.25 0.63
C ASN A 143 -16.85 -7.32 0.57
N ALA A 144 -15.81 -7.54 1.39
CA ALA A 144 -14.74 -6.57 1.60
C ALA A 144 -13.84 -6.38 0.37
N ILE A 145 -13.75 -7.38 -0.51
CA ILE A 145 -13.10 -7.24 -1.81
C ILE A 145 -13.80 -6.24 -2.73
N ASN A 146 -15.14 -6.18 -2.70
CA ASN A 146 -15.89 -5.22 -3.51
C ASN A 146 -15.79 -3.79 -2.95
N VAL A 147 -15.62 -3.65 -1.63
CA VAL A 147 -15.29 -2.37 -1.01
C VAL A 147 -13.93 -1.88 -1.52
N LEU A 148 -12.92 -2.75 -1.50
CA LEU A 148 -11.60 -2.44 -2.04
C LEU A 148 -11.66 -2.08 -3.55
N HIS A 149 -12.42 -2.81 -4.36
CA HIS A 149 -12.67 -2.46 -5.77
C HIS A 149 -13.27 -1.06 -5.92
N SER A 150 -14.23 -0.70 -5.06
CA SER A 150 -14.85 0.62 -5.08
C SER A 150 -13.87 1.72 -4.72
N HIS A 151 -13.03 1.52 -3.71
CA HIS A 151 -12.07 2.52 -3.27
C HIS A 151 -10.97 2.75 -4.30
N VAL A 152 -10.49 1.69 -4.94
CA VAL A 152 -9.59 1.79 -6.10
C VAL A 152 -10.23 2.65 -7.18
N ARG A 153 -11.49 2.40 -7.55
CA ARG A 153 -12.20 3.22 -8.56
C ARG A 153 -12.40 4.67 -8.11
N ASN A 154 -12.72 4.89 -6.85
CA ASN A 154 -12.86 6.23 -6.29
C ASN A 154 -11.55 7.01 -6.35
N SER A 155 -10.41 6.39 -6.04
CA SER A 155 -9.09 7.04 -6.18
C SER A 155 -8.76 7.38 -7.64
N ILE A 156 -9.04 6.48 -8.59
CA ILE A 156 -8.86 6.76 -10.02
C ILE A 156 -9.74 7.94 -10.46
N ALA A 157 -11.00 7.96 -10.05
CA ALA A 157 -11.92 9.04 -10.41
C ALA A 157 -11.58 10.38 -9.73
N ALA A 158 -11.10 10.34 -8.49
CA ALA A 158 -10.81 11.53 -7.70
C ALA A 158 -9.50 12.19 -8.13
N ILE A 159 -8.41 11.43 -8.28
CA ILE A 159 -7.06 11.96 -8.47
C ILE A 159 -6.38 11.48 -9.76
N ASP A 160 -7.13 10.90 -10.71
CA ASP A 160 -6.64 10.36 -11.99
C ASP A 160 -5.44 9.41 -11.83
N MET A 161 -5.45 8.61 -10.76
CA MET A 161 -4.33 7.74 -10.38
C MET A 161 -3.89 6.83 -11.52
N LYS A 162 -2.61 6.81 -11.90
CA LYS A 162 -2.13 6.03 -13.06
C LYS A 162 -1.73 4.62 -12.67
N ASP A 163 -1.06 4.48 -11.53
CA ASP A 163 -0.44 3.24 -11.09
C ASP A 163 -0.82 2.91 -9.64
N ILE A 164 -1.54 1.81 -9.46
CA ILE A 164 -2.04 1.39 -8.16
C ILE A 164 -1.31 0.12 -7.73
N PHE A 165 -0.81 0.14 -6.49
CA PHE A 165 -0.09 -0.95 -5.84
C PHE A 165 -0.92 -1.55 -4.70
N LEU A 166 -1.26 -2.84 -4.76
CA LEU A 166 -2.01 -3.53 -3.71
C LEU A 166 -1.08 -4.25 -2.72
N ILE A 167 -1.15 -3.89 -1.45
CA ILE A 167 -0.36 -4.50 -0.38
C ILE A 167 -1.16 -5.58 0.35
N GLY A 168 -0.64 -6.79 0.39
CA GLY A 168 -1.23 -7.94 1.10
C GLY A 168 -2.31 -8.71 0.33
N ARG A 169 -2.55 -8.38 -0.95
CA ARG A 169 -3.50 -9.08 -1.82
C ARG A 169 -2.84 -9.51 -3.12
N LEU A 170 -2.45 -10.78 -3.18
CA LEU A 170 -1.78 -11.40 -4.34
C LEU A 170 -2.51 -12.67 -4.83
N ALA A 171 -3.75 -12.88 -4.39
CA ALA A 171 -4.55 -14.01 -4.84
C ALA A 171 -5.06 -13.76 -6.25
N GLY A 172 -4.79 -14.68 -7.17
CA GLY A 172 -4.94 -14.39 -8.58
C GLY A 172 -6.39 -14.21 -9.05
N ASP A 173 -7.39 -14.79 -8.37
CA ASP A 173 -8.78 -14.61 -8.78
C ASP A 173 -9.28 -13.19 -8.45
N ASP A 174 -8.74 -12.59 -7.39
CA ASP A 174 -9.04 -11.21 -7.03
C ASP A 174 -8.41 -10.20 -7.99
N LEU A 175 -7.19 -10.48 -8.48
CA LEU A 175 -6.45 -9.56 -9.36
C LEU A 175 -7.16 -9.29 -10.69
N PHE A 176 -7.99 -10.22 -11.17
CA PHE A 176 -8.72 -10.08 -12.44
C PHE A 176 -9.85 -9.04 -12.42
N ASP A 177 -10.41 -8.74 -11.25
CA ASP A 177 -11.58 -7.87 -11.12
C ASP A 177 -11.21 -6.40 -10.84
N PHE A 178 -9.91 -6.11 -10.69
CA PHE A 178 -9.39 -4.78 -10.46
C PHE A 178 -9.32 -3.93 -11.73
N ALA A 179 -9.29 -2.61 -11.54
CA ALA A 179 -9.12 -1.68 -12.64
C ALA A 179 -7.77 -1.89 -13.37
N PRO A 180 -7.68 -1.61 -14.69
CA PRO A 180 -6.43 -1.63 -15.49
C PRO A 180 -5.24 -0.91 -14.84
N ARG A 181 -5.53 0.08 -14.01
CA ARG A 181 -4.52 0.90 -13.34
C ARG A 181 -3.91 0.22 -12.11
N VAL A 182 -4.40 -0.95 -11.70
CA VAL A 182 -3.72 -1.79 -10.71
C VAL A 182 -2.60 -2.56 -11.43
N ARG A 183 -1.37 -2.10 -11.26
CA ARG A 183 -0.19 -2.61 -11.96
C ARG A 183 0.81 -3.33 -11.06
N GLY A 184 0.62 -3.27 -9.74
CA GLY A 184 1.44 -3.98 -8.78
C GLY A 184 0.62 -4.61 -7.68
N ALA A 185 1.10 -5.73 -7.16
CA ALA A 185 0.53 -6.38 -6.00
C ALA A 185 1.61 -7.13 -5.21
N THR A 186 1.43 -7.24 -3.89
CA THR A 186 2.25 -8.07 -3.01
C THR A 186 1.37 -8.84 -2.03
N GLY A 187 1.87 -9.96 -1.49
CA GLY A 187 1.11 -10.80 -0.56
C GLY A 187 1.95 -11.94 0.02
N LEU A 188 2.46 -11.73 1.23
CA LEU A 188 3.33 -12.69 1.93
C LEU A 188 2.66 -14.05 2.13
N ARG A 189 1.38 -14.08 2.48
CA ARG A 189 0.65 -15.33 2.69
C ARG A 189 0.53 -16.13 1.39
N GLN A 190 0.10 -15.49 0.31
CA GLN A 190 -0.06 -16.16 -0.99
C GLN A 190 1.30 -16.62 -1.54
N TRP A 191 2.36 -15.83 -1.32
CA TRP A 191 3.72 -16.25 -1.64
C TRP A 191 4.14 -17.47 -0.81
N LYS A 192 3.97 -17.43 0.52
CA LYS A 192 4.27 -18.56 1.41
C LYS A 192 3.51 -19.81 0.98
N ASP A 193 2.22 -19.69 0.72
CA ASP A 193 1.37 -20.82 0.31
C ASP A 193 1.85 -21.43 -1.02
N ALA A 194 2.30 -20.60 -1.97
CA ALA A 194 2.81 -21.06 -3.26
C ALA A 194 4.24 -21.63 -3.21
N CYS A 195 5.06 -21.13 -2.30
CA CYS A 195 6.47 -21.50 -2.17
C CYS A 195 6.73 -22.53 -1.06
N SER A 196 5.69 -22.96 -0.33
CA SER A 196 5.81 -23.99 0.70
C SER A 196 5.90 -25.38 0.07
N THR A 197 6.99 -26.06 0.38
CA THR A 197 7.27 -27.46 -0.01
C THR A 197 7.32 -28.34 1.23
N GLY A 198 7.43 -29.67 1.04
CA GLY A 198 7.57 -30.61 2.15
C GLY A 198 8.79 -30.36 3.06
N ASP A 199 9.81 -29.66 2.53
CA ASP A 199 11.07 -29.37 3.22
C ASP A 199 11.17 -27.89 3.69
N GLY A 200 10.07 -27.13 3.60
CA GLY A 200 10.03 -25.70 3.94
C GLY A 200 9.83 -24.80 2.72
N LEU A 201 10.25 -23.53 2.81
CA LEU A 201 10.10 -22.57 1.72
C LEU A 201 11.16 -22.83 0.63
N SER A 202 10.72 -22.96 -0.62
CA SER A 202 11.58 -23.07 -1.80
C SER A 202 11.34 -21.90 -2.76
N GLN A 203 12.41 -21.44 -3.41
CA GLN A 203 12.30 -20.47 -4.51
C GLN A 203 11.97 -21.13 -5.85
N ASP A 204 12.04 -22.46 -5.97
CA ASP A 204 11.78 -23.15 -7.24
C ASP A 204 10.39 -22.85 -7.84
N PRO A 205 9.30 -22.73 -7.03
CA PRO A 205 7.98 -22.37 -7.56
C PRO A 205 7.83 -20.89 -7.92
N TRP A 206 8.79 -20.04 -7.54
CA TRP A 206 8.68 -18.58 -7.65
C TRP A 206 8.50 -18.09 -9.09
N PRO A 207 9.31 -18.53 -10.10
CA PRO A 207 9.19 -18.02 -11.45
C PRO A 207 7.79 -18.26 -12.06
N GLU A 208 7.23 -19.47 -11.89
CA GLU A 208 5.89 -19.80 -12.38
C GLU A 208 4.81 -19.00 -11.64
N PHE A 209 4.94 -18.86 -10.32
CA PHE A 209 4.02 -18.07 -9.52
C PHE A 209 4.03 -16.59 -9.94
N GLN A 210 5.20 -16.01 -10.14
CA GLN A 210 5.39 -14.63 -10.59
C GLN A 210 4.78 -14.42 -11.98
N GLU A 211 5.15 -15.24 -12.96
CA GLU A 211 4.65 -15.15 -14.35
C GLU A 211 3.12 -15.23 -14.39
N ASN A 212 2.52 -16.13 -13.60
CA ASN A 212 1.07 -16.23 -13.53
C ASN A 212 0.41 -14.94 -13.00
N ARG A 213 1.00 -14.28 -12.00
CA ARG A 213 0.44 -13.04 -11.42
C ARG A 213 0.65 -11.83 -12.32
N GLU A 214 1.81 -11.71 -12.94
CA GLU A 214 2.09 -10.69 -13.96
C GLU A 214 1.13 -10.82 -15.14
N ALA A 215 0.92 -12.04 -15.64
CA ALA A 215 -0.05 -12.29 -16.70
C ALA A 215 -1.46 -11.85 -16.30
N LYS A 216 -1.88 -12.09 -15.05
CA LYS A 216 -3.19 -11.66 -14.54
C LYS A 216 -3.35 -10.15 -14.47
N LEU A 217 -2.33 -9.44 -13.98
CA LEU A 217 -2.33 -7.97 -13.97
C LEU A 217 -2.35 -7.41 -15.39
N ALA A 218 -1.62 -8.02 -16.33
CA ALA A 218 -1.60 -7.61 -17.73
C ALA A 218 -2.95 -7.80 -18.46
N VAL A 219 -3.83 -8.71 -18.00
CA VAL A 219 -5.20 -8.84 -18.55
C VAL A 219 -6.05 -7.61 -18.23
N ASN A 220 -5.72 -6.86 -17.18
CA ASN A 220 -6.48 -5.66 -16.83
C ASN A 220 -6.15 -4.52 -17.80
N ASP A 221 -4.97 -4.49 -18.43
CA ASP A 221 -4.60 -3.48 -19.43
C ASP A 221 -5.55 -3.54 -20.64
N GLY A 222 -6.43 -2.54 -20.77
CA GLY A 222 -7.37 -2.39 -21.89
C GLY A 222 -8.83 -2.76 -21.61
N GLN A 223 -9.20 -3.14 -20.38
CA GLN A 223 -10.62 -3.34 -20.03
C GLN A 223 -11.35 -2.00 -19.84
N GLU A 224 -12.53 -1.86 -20.46
CA GLU A 224 -13.43 -0.73 -20.21
C GLU A 224 -13.93 -0.76 -18.76
N GLN A 225 -13.77 0.36 -18.06
CA GLN A 225 -14.27 0.49 -16.69
C GLN A 225 -15.80 0.47 -16.68
N ARG A 226 -16.39 -0.39 -15.85
CA ARG A 226 -17.81 -0.25 -15.50
C ARG A 226 -17.99 1.06 -14.73
N PRO A 227 -19.04 1.86 -15.02
CA PRO A 227 -19.28 3.11 -14.31
C PRO A 227 -19.33 2.87 -12.81
N VAL A 228 -18.88 3.87 -12.05
CA VAL A 228 -18.98 3.91 -10.59
C VAL A 228 -20.45 3.74 -10.24
N ASN A 229 -20.83 2.57 -9.73
CA ASN A 229 -22.06 2.50 -8.97
C ASN A 229 -21.74 3.22 -7.67
N GLU A 230 -22.25 4.44 -7.53
CA GLU A 230 -22.46 5.06 -6.23
C GLU A 230 -23.09 3.97 -5.35
N PHE A 231 -22.35 3.50 -4.34
CA PHE A 231 -22.96 2.66 -3.31
C PHE A 231 -24.07 3.51 -2.72
N SER A 232 -25.31 3.23 -3.11
CA SER A 232 -26.46 3.87 -2.50
C SER A 232 -26.35 3.64 -0.99
N ASP A 233 -26.53 4.70 -0.20
CA ASP A 233 -26.59 4.73 1.28
C ASP A 233 -27.72 3.88 1.89
N LYS A 234 -28.09 2.77 1.26
CA LYS A 234 -28.96 1.78 1.85
C LYS A 234 -28.10 0.92 2.76
N LYS A 235 -28.18 1.23 4.05
CA LYS A 235 -28.10 0.21 5.10
C LYS A 235 -28.95 -0.97 4.64
N GLU A 236 -28.31 -2.07 4.29
CA GLU A 236 -29.00 -3.35 4.29
C GLU A 236 -29.25 -3.67 5.77
N ASP A 237 -30.48 -3.41 6.22
CA ASP A 237 -30.98 -3.95 7.46
C ASP A 237 -30.91 -5.49 7.38
N ASN A 238 -30.30 -6.09 8.40
CA ASN A 238 -30.17 -7.55 8.61
C ASN A 238 -31.45 -8.34 8.32
#